data_AF-Q9V069-F1
#
_entry.id   AF-Q9V069-F1
#
_cell.length_a   1.000
_cell.length_b   1.000
_cell.length_c   1.000
_cell.angle_alpha   90.00
_cell.angle_beta   90.00
_cell.angle_gamma   90.00
#
_symmetry.space_group_name_H-M   'P 1'
#
loop_
_entity.id
_entity.type
_entity.pdbx_description
1 polymer ?
#
loop_
_entity_poly.entity_id
_entity_poly.type
_entity_poly.pdbx_seq_one_letter_code
_entity_poly.pdbx_strand_id
1 'polypeptide(L)'
;MDMISYESVKLLTEFVSFVAFTIIILLILFVRKYLENLFGKRAVRYSLVGIAVIWFGYLVNVLNDIIPYKTLKIVDDVLESIGIAILALTTFYLARGFSLKVRPKAINHPGEPIPSGAYYTTNLNGQEIQKLLSGKKALAITRSPKIWKELGIPYIWVSNVEGEKSIEPTKLAPLMHYILSNLDENTFVILDSLDYLLLYNGEKPTMKFLLSLKDNVLAKNGGLILLANPGSLPQTVWGTIQREFQEL
;
A
#
# COMPACT_ATOMS: atom_id res chain seq x y z
N MET A 1 46.55 -6.19 -36.91
CA MET A 1 45.18 -6.03 -36.39
C MET A 1 45.01 -7.16 -35.39
N ASP A 2 45.40 -6.91 -34.14
CA ASP A 2 45.44 -7.95 -33.13
C ASP A 2 44.01 -8.43 -32.86
N MET A 3 43.80 -9.75 -33.01
CA MET A 3 42.53 -10.36 -32.69
C MET A 3 42.30 -10.21 -31.18
N ILE A 4 41.25 -9.48 -30.80
CA ILE A 4 40.78 -9.40 -29.43
C ILE A 4 40.50 -10.85 -28.95
N SER A 5 41.15 -11.27 -27.87
CA SER A 5 40.94 -12.62 -27.34
C SER A 5 39.53 -12.76 -26.76
N TYR A 6 38.93 -13.95 -26.90
CA TYR A 6 37.62 -14.27 -26.33
C TYR A 6 37.53 -13.92 -24.84
N GLU A 7 38.59 -14.19 -24.08
CA GLU A 7 38.70 -13.89 -22.66
C GLU A 7 38.61 -12.38 -22.38
N SER A 8 39.24 -11.56 -23.22
CA SER A 8 39.19 -10.09 -23.08
C SER A 8 37.78 -9.56 -23.34
N VAL A 9 37.06 -10.13 -24.31
CA VAL A 9 35.65 -9.77 -24.59
C VAL A 9 34.74 -10.22 -23.45
N LYS A 10 34.95 -11.42 -22.90
CA LYS A 10 34.19 -11.96 -21.77
C LYS A 10 34.33 -11.06 -20.55
N LEU A 11 35.56 -10.78 -20.11
CA LEU A 11 35.83 -9.92 -18.95
C LEU A 11 35.23 -8.52 -19.13
N LEU A 12 35.38 -7.92 -20.32
CA LEU A 12 34.78 -6.62 -20.62
C LEU A 12 33.25 -6.65 -20.48
N THR A 13 32.62 -7.71 -20.98
CA THR A 13 31.16 -7.88 -20.93
C THR A 13 30.66 -8.02 -19.49
N GLU A 14 31.35 -8.81 -18.67
CA GLU A 14 31.02 -8.98 -17.25
C GLU A 14 31.25 -7.69 -16.47
N PHE A 15 32.33 -6.96 -16.75
CA PHE A 15 32.61 -5.67 -16.12
C PHE A 15 31.54 -4.62 -16.47
N VAL A 16 31.17 -4.49 -17.74
CA VAL A 16 30.09 -3.58 -18.17
C VAL A 16 28.77 -3.94 -17.50
N SER A 17 28.45 -5.24 -17.42
CA SER A 17 27.24 -5.74 -16.76
C SER A 17 27.25 -5.42 -15.26
N PHE A 18 28.40 -5.55 -14.59
CA PHE A 18 28.55 -5.19 -13.17
C PHE A 18 28.35 -3.68 -12.93
N VAL A 19 28.93 -2.84 -13.79
CA VAL A 19 28.74 -1.38 -13.71
C VAL A 19 27.26 -1.02 -13.91
N ALA A 20 26.61 -1.59 -14.94
CA ALA A 20 25.19 -1.38 -15.19
C ALA A 20 24.33 -1.82 -14.00
N PHE A 21 24.60 -2.99 -13.42
CA PHE A 21 23.90 -3.50 -12.24
C PHE A 21 24.09 -2.59 -11.03
N THR A 22 25.31 -2.09 -10.82
CA THR A 22 25.62 -1.13 -9.75
C THR A 22 24.82 0.17 -9.91
N ILE A 23 24.69 0.69 -11.14
CA ILE A 23 23.86 1.88 -11.42
C ILE A 23 22.39 1.63 -11.08
N ILE A 24 21.85 0.47 -11.44
CA ILE A 24 20.46 0.09 -11.09
C ILE A 24 20.26 0.10 -9.57
N ILE A 25 21.21 -0.44 -8.80
CA ILE A 25 21.13 -0.44 -7.34
C ILE A 25 21.14 0.99 -6.78
N LEU A 26 21.99 1.87 -7.32
CA LEU A 26 22.01 3.29 -6.92
C LEU A 26 20.68 3.99 -7.23
N LEU A 27 20.05 3.69 -8.36
CA LEU A 27 18.70 4.19 -8.68
C LEU A 27 17.64 3.67 -7.70
N ILE A 28 17.68 2.39 -7.33
CA ILE A 28 16.78 1.81 -6.33
C ILE A 28 16.97 2.49 -4.96
N LEU A 29 18.22 2.76 -4.57
CA LEU A 29 18.54 3.48 -3.34
C LEU A 29 18.04 4.94 -3.39
N PHE A 30 18.12 5.59 -4.55
CA PHE A 30 17.59 6.94 -4.78
C PHE A 30 16.07 6.99 -4.57
N VAL A 31 15.32 6.03 -5.13
CA VAL A 31 13.86 5.96 -4.98
C VAL A 31 13.40 5.22 -3.71
N ARG A 32 14.32 4.81 -2.84
CA ARG A 32 14.04 3.97 -1.66
C ARG A 32 12.89 4.48 -0.80
N LYS A 33 12.84 5.78 -0.50
CA LYS A 33 11.76 6.35 0.35
C LYS A 33 10.38 6.19 -0.27
N TYR A 34 10.29 6.28 -1.60
CA TYR A 34 9.04 6.05 -2.32
C TYR A 34 8.63 4.57 -2.24
N LEU A 35 9.58 3.66 -2.48
CA LEU A 35 9.36 2.22 -2.32
C LEU A 35 8.94 1.85 -0.90
N GLU A 36 9.56 2.45 0.13
CA GLU A 36 9.24 2.20 1.55
C GLU A 36 7.81 2.59 1.89
N ASN A 37 7.26 3.62 1.23
CA ASN A 37 5.88 4.03 1.41
C ASN A 37 4.88 3.09 0.71
N LEU A 38 5.26 2.51 -0.44
CA LEU A 38 4.41 1.60 -1.19
C LEU A 38 4.39 0.19 -0.58
N PHE A 39 5.57 -0.36 -0.31
CA PHE A 39 5.74 -1.77 0.05
C PHE A 39 6.04 -1.97 1.55
N GLY A 40 6.25 -0.88 2.29
CA GLY A 40 6.61 -0.91 3.70
C GLY A 40 8.12 -1.00 3.93
N LYS A 41 8.58 -0.34 5.01
CA LYS A 41 10.01 -0.23 5.37
C LYS A 41 10.72 -1.57 5.52
N ARG A 42 10.06 -2.56 6.14
CA ARG A 42 10.67 -3.90 6.36
C ARG A 42 10.91 -4.61 5.03
N ALA A 43 9.90 -4.65 4.16
CA ALA A 43 10.01 -5.34 2.88
C ALA A 43 11.11 -4.73 2.01
N VAL A 44 11.13 -3.41 1.86
CA VAL A 44 12.19 -2.72 1.09
C VAL A 44 13.57 -2.98 1.67
N ARG A 45 13.73 -2.99 3.01
CA ARG A 45 15.01 -3.30 3.64
C ARG A 45 15.48 -4.72 3.30
N TYR A 46 14.60 -5.72 3.41
CA TYR A 46 14.97 -7.11 3.05
C TYR A 46 15.25 -7.27 1.56
N SER A 47 14.50 -6.59 0.68
CA SER A 47 14.79 -6.57 -0.75
C SER A 47 16.16 -5.97 -1.04
N LEU A 48 16.53 -4.87 -0.38
CA LEU A 48 17.86 -4.26 -0.52
C LEU A 48 18.97 -5.18 -0.02
N VAL A 49 18.74 -5.94 1.06
CA VAL A 49 19.70 -6.95 1.52
C VAL A 49 19.87 -8.05 0.47
N GLY A 50 18.77 -8.58 -0.08
CA GLY A 50 18.83 -9.58 -1.15
C GLY A 50 19.60 -9.07 -2.38
N ILE A 51 19.30 -7.85 -2.84
CA ILE A 51 20.00 -7.19 -3.94
C ILE A 51 21.50 -7.03 -3.64
N ALA A 52 21.87 -6.60 -2.43
CA ALA A 52 23.27 -6.43 -2.05
C ALA A 52 24.03 -7.77 -2.03
N VAL A 53 23.39 -8.86 -1.60
CA VAL A 53 23.98 -10.20 -1.64
C VAL A 53 24.21 -10.66 -3.09
N ILE A 54 23.23 -10.46 -3.99
CA ILE A 54 23.40 -10.77 -5.42
C ILE A 54 24.54 -9.93 -6.02
N TRP A 55 24.59 -8.64 -5.70
CA TRP A 55 25.66 -7.75 -6.18
C TRP A 55 27.04 -8.21 -5.73
N PHE A 56 27.15 -8.69 -4.49
CA PHE A 56 28.42 -9.25 -4.00
C PHE A 56 28.77 -10.57 -4.70
N GLY A 57 27.77 -11.43 -4.99
CA GLY A 57 27.96 -12.63 -5.82
C GLY A 57 28.51 -12.28 -7.21
N TYR A 58 27.89 -11.30 -7.87
CA TYR A 58 28.32 -10.85 -9.20
C TYR A 58 29.73 -10.23 -9.19
N LEU A 59 30.08 -9.49 -8.12
CA LEU A 59 31.44 -8.99 -7.92
C LEU A 59 32.44 -10.16 -7.80
N VAL A 60 32.10 -11.22 -7.06
CA VAL A 60 32.93 -12.42 -6.96
C VAL A 60 33.10 -13.11 -8.32
N ASN A 61 32.04 -13.17 -9.13
CA ASN A 61 32.13 -13.70 -10.51
C ASN A 61 33.12 -12.90 -11.37
N VAL A 62 33.01 -11.56 -11.37
CA VAL A 62 33.97 -10.68 -12.10
C VAL A 62 35.41 -10.87 -11.59
N LEU A 63 35.61 -11.02 -10.29
CA LEU A 63 36.93 -11.27 -9.71
C LEU A 63 37.47 -12.65 -10.10
N ASN A 64 36.62 -13.67 -10.22
CA ASN A 64 37.00 -15.01 -10.65
C ASN A 64 37.49 -15.02 -12.12
N ASP A 65 36.98 -14.13 -12.97
CA ASP A 65 37.49 -13.96 -14.33
C ASP A 65 38.89 -13.33 -14.39
N ILE A 66 39.28 -12.56 -13.36
CA ILE A 66 40.63 -11.99 -13.24
C ILE A 66 41.58 -12.99 -12.58
N ILE A 67 41.11 -13.68 -11.53
CA ILE A 67 41.90 -14.63 -10.74
C ILE A 67 41.12 -15.95 -10.61
N PRO A 68 41.28 -16.89 -11.57
CA PRO A 68 40.43 -18.06 -11.68
C PRO A 68 40.71 -19.07 -10.56
N TYR A 69 39.88 -19.02 -9.52
CA TYR A 69 39.87 -19.99 -8.43
C TYR A 69 38.54 -20.74 -8.43
N LYS A 70 38.62 -22.08 -8.48
CA LYS A 70 37.44 -22.95 -8.43
C LYS A 70 36.54 -22.68 -7.20
N THR A 71 37.11 -22.20 -6.10
CA THR A 71 36.36 -21.82 -4.89
C THR A 71 35.55 -20.55 -5.06
N LEU A 72 36.02 -19.55 -5.83
CA LEU A 72 35.28 -18.31 -6.08
C LEU A 72 34.00 -18.59 -6.87
N LYS A 73 34.07 -19.51 -7.84
CA LYS A 73 32.90 -19.99 -8.59
C LYS A 73 31.85 -20.74 -7.75
N ILE A 74 32.20 -21.22 -6.57
CA ILE A 74 31.21 -21.81 -5.66
C ILE A 74 30.60 -20.68 -4.81
N VAL A 75 31.40 -19.68 -4.47
CA VAL A 75 31.00 -18.57 -3.61
C VAL A 75 30.00 -17.64 -4.30
N ASP A 76 30.22 -17.27 -5.57
CA ASP A 76 29.26 -16.48 -6.36
C ASP A 76 27.91 -17.21 -6.52
N ASP A 77 27.90 -18.47 -6.96
CA ASP A 77 26.70 -19.29 -7.13
C ASP A 77 25.87 -19.36 -5.82
N VAL A 78 26.55 -19.52 -4.69
CA VAL A 78 25.91 -19.56 -3.36
C VAL A 78 25.35 -18.19 -2.98
N LEU A 79 26.11 -17.11 -3.17
CA LEU A 79 25.66 -15.75 -2.87
C LEU A 79 24.45 -15.37 -3.72
N GLU A 80 24.51 -15.58 -5.03
CA GLU A 80 23.41 -15.31 -5.95
C GLU A 80 22.15 -16.10 -5.55
N SER A 81 22.31 -17.39 -5.22
CA SER A 81 21.20 -18.23 -4.76
C SER A 81 20.56 -17.73 -3.46
N ILE A 82 21.37 -17.33 -2.47
CA ILE A 82 20.87 -16.77 -1.20
C ILE A 82 20.14 -15.45 -1.46
N GLY A 83 20.72 -14.58 -2.29
CA GLY A 83 20.12 -13.29 -2.64
C GLY A 83 18.78 -13.45 -3.35
N ILE A 84 18.68 -14.38 -4.31
CA ILE A 84 17.42 -14.74 -4.99
C ILE A 84 16.40 -15.30 -4.00
N ALA A 85 16.81 -16.18 -3.08
CA ALA A 85 15.91 -16.73 -2.06
C ALA A 85 15.32 -15.63 -1.16
N ILE A 86 16.14 -14.68 -0.72
CA ILE A 86 15.68 -13.51 0.05
C ILE A 86 14.65 -12.72 -0.78
N LEU A 87 14.97 -12.40 -2.04
CA LEU A 87 14.05 -11.66 -2.91
C LEU A 87 12.72 -12.41 -3.12
N ALA A 88 12.78 -13.72 -3.39
CA ALA A 88 11.59 -14.54 -3.58
C ALA A 88 10.70 -14.55 -2.33
N LEU A 89 11.28 -14.74 -1.14
CA LEU A 89 10.55 -14.71 0.13
C LEU A 89 9.93 -13.33 0.39
N THR A 90 10.66 -12.26 0.12
CA THR A 90 10.19 -10.89 0.33
C THR A 90 9.04 -10.56 -0.61
N THR A 91 9.17 -10.91 -1.90
CA THR A 91 8.11 -10.75 -2.91
C THR A 91 6.88 -11.59 -2.58
N PHE A 92 7.06 -12.82 -2.09
CA PHE A 92 5.96 -13.67 -1.66
C PHE A 92 5.20 -13.08 -0.47
N TYR A 93 5.92 -12.55 0.52
CA TYR A 93 5.32 -11.86 1.66
C TYR A 93 4.51 -10.64 1.21
N LEU A 94 5.06 -9.84 0.30
CA LEU A 94 4.34 -8.71 -0.31
C LEU A 94 3.07 -9.17 -1.03
N ALA A 95 3.17 -10.18 -1.90
CA ALA A 95 2.04 -10.69 -2.67
C ALA A 95 0.89 -11.19 -1.77
N ARG A 96 1.19 -11.80 -0.61
CA ARG A 96 0.17 -12.20 0.37
C ARG A 96 -0.44 -11.02 1.12
N GLY A 97 0.37 -10.03 1.50
CA GLY A 97 -0.06 -8.85 2.26
C GLY A 97 -1.03 -7.92 1.54
N PHE A 98 -1.13 -7.97 0.21
CA PHE A 98 -2.04 -7.13 -0.60
C PHE A 98 -3.43 -7.74 -0.86
N SER A 99 -3.71 -8.96 -0.41
CA SER A 99 -4.95 -9.67 -0.76
C SER A 99 -6.14 -9.37 0.17
N LEU A 100 -6.49 -8.10 0.34
CA LEU A 100 -7.83 -7.76 0.85
C LEU A 100 -8.85 -8.23 -0.21
N LYS A 101 -9.66 -9.25 0.09
CA LYS A 101 -10.72 -9.75 -0.81
C LYS A 101 -12.07 -9.13 -0.46
N VAL A 102 -12.15 -7.81 -0.45
CA VAL A 102 -13.34 -7.03 -0.04
C VAL A 102 -13.78 -6.06 -1.13
N ARG A 103 -14.80 -6.42 -1.90
CA ARG A 103 -15.35 -5.51 -2.92
C ARG A 103 -16.53 -4.74 -2.35
N PRO A 104 -16.76 -3.48 -2.77
CA PRO A 104 -18.01 -2.78 -2.52
C PRO A 104 -19.19 -3.63 -2.99
N LYS A 105 -20.26 -3.63 -2.21
CA LYS A 105 -21.48 -4.41 -2.50
C LYS A 105 -22.67 -3.47 -2.54
N ALA A 106 -23.58 -3.72 -3.48
CA ALA A 106 -24.85 -3.00 -3.55
C ALA A 106 -25.66 -3.22 -2.28
N ILE A 107 -26.19 -2.13 -1.73
CA ILE A 107 -27.01 -2.13 -0.53
C ILE A 107 -28.48 -2.30 -0.93
N ASN A 108 -29.01 -3.49 -0.66
CA ASN A 108 -30.39 -3.83 -0.92
C ASN A 108 -31.23 -3.58 0.33
N HIS A 109 -31.41 -2.31 0.70
CA HIS A 109 -32.22 -1.91 1.84
C HIS A 109 -33.16 -0.77 1.42
N PRO A 110 -34.46 -0.78 1.80
CA PRO A 110 -35.36 0.33 1.51
C PRO A 110 -34.87 1.64 2.16
N GLY A 111 -34.90 2.73 1.41
CA GLY A 111 -34.47 4.04 1.88
C GLY A 111 -34.40 5.06 0.74
N GLU A 112 -34.26 6.33 1.11
CA GLU A 112 -34.05 7.44 0.17
C GLU A 112 -32.54 7.64 -0.02
N PRO A 113 -32.00 7.32 -1.22
CA PRO A 113 -30.58 7.42 -1.45
C PRO A 113 -30.11 8.86 -1.52
N ILE A 114 -28.98 9.15 -0.87
CA ILE A 114 -28.32 10.45 -0.99
C ILE A 114 -27.60 10.60 -2.34
N PRO A 115 -27.45 11.83 -2.85
CA PRO A 115 -26.62 12.10 -4.02
C PRO A 115 -25.14 11.82 -3.72
N SER A 116 -24.36 11.67 -4.77
CA SER A 116 -22.91 11.59 -4.70
C SER A 116 -22.34 12.87 -4.08
N GLY A 117 -21.42 12.74 -3.13
CA GLY A 117 -20.93 13.85 -2.33
C GLY A 117 -20.04 13.43 -1.17
N ALA A 118 -19.47 14.42 -0.49
CA ALA A 118 -18.63 14.22 0.67
C ALA A 118 -19.37 14.73 1.91
N TYR A 119 -19.58 13.83 2.86
CA TYR A 119 -20.47 13.99 3.98
C TYR A 119 -19.78 13.66 5.30
N TYR A 120 -20.17 14.32 6.39
CA TYR A 120 -19.85 13.90 7.75
C TYR A 120 -21.12 13.75 8.59
N THR A 121 -21.05 12.88 9.59
CA THR A 121 -22.08 12.75 10.61
C THR A 121 -21.45 12.47 11.97
N THR A 122 -22.11 12.98 13.02
CA THR A 122 -21.71 12.82 14.42
C THR A 122 -22.64 11.87 15.18
N ASN A 123 -23.86 11.68 14.68
CA ASN A 123 -24.97 11.08 15.43
C ASN A 123 -25.64 9.90 14.71
N LEU A 124 -25.46 9.76 13.39
CA LEU A 124 -26.12 8.68 12.66
C LEU A 124 -25.51 7.33 12.99
N ASN A 125 -26.38 6.35 13.20
CA ASN A 125 -26.00 4.96 13.39
C ASN A 125 -25.86 4.23 12.03
N GLY A 126 -25.31 3.01 12.07
CA GLY A 126 -25.09 2.23 10.85
C GLY A 126 -26.36 1.90 10.05
N GLN A 127 -27.51 1.75 10.71
CA GLN A 127 -28.79 1.46 10.03
C GLN A 127 -29.30 2.68 9.26
N GLU A 128 -29.16 3.88 9.82
CA GLU A 128 -29.53 5.12 9.14
C GLU A 128 -28.65 5.33 7.91
N ILE A 129 -27.34 5.12 8.05
CA ILE A 129 -26.39 5.16 6.93
C ILE A 129 -26.77 4.13 5.86
N GLN A 130 -27.17 2.91 6.25
CA GLN A 130 -27.60 1.88 5.30
C GLN A 130 -28.81 2.33 4.47
N LYS A 131 -29.78 3.02 5.08
CA LYS A 131 -30.95 3.58 4.36
C LYS A 131 -30.55 4.65 3.34
N LEU A 132 -29.63 5.55 3.72
CA LEU A 132 -29.09 6.60 2.84
C LEU A 132 -28.30 6.02 1.64
N LEU A 133 -27.82 4.78 1.76
CA LEU A 133 -27.06 4.07 0.74
C LEU A 133 -27.90 3.09 -0.08
N SER A 134 -29.23 3.13 0.04
CA SER A 134 -30.16 2.30 -0.74
C SER A 134 -29.82 2.28 -2.24
N GLY A 135 -29.59 1.10 -2.81
CA GLY A 135 -29.24 0.92 -4.23
C GLY A 135 -27.84 1.38 -4.63
N LYS A 136 -27.04 1.90 -3.68
CA LYS A 136 -25.63 2.29 -3.88
C LYS A 136 -24.71 1.12 -3.54
N LYS A 137 -23.49 1.12 -4.08
CA LYS A 137 -22.43 0.22 -3.61
C LYS A 137 -21.76 0.86 -2.40
N ALA A 138 -21.43 0.07 -1.38
CA ALA A 138 -20.76 0.60 -0.19
C ALA A 138 -19.56 -0.26 0.26
N LEU A 139 -18.56 0.42 0.83
CA LEU A 139 -17.41 -0.18 1.49
C LEU A 139 -17.07 0.60 2.76
N ALA A 140 -17.09 -0.06 3.91
CA ALA A 140 -16.72 0.54 5.19
C ALA A 140 -15.24 0.36 5.51
N ILE A 141 -14.62 1.38 6.09
CA ILE A 141 -13.26 1.36 6.65
C ILE A 141 -13.45 1.67 8.12
N THR A 142 -13.27 0.67 8.97
CA THR A 142 -13.80 0.73 10.34
C THR A 142 -12.85 0.08 11.34
N ARG A 143 -12.88 0.58 12.57
CA ARG A 143 -12.29 -0.13 13.73
C ARG A 143 -13.22 -1.20 14.30
N SER A 144 -14.53 -1.09 14.04
CA SER A 144 -15.62 -1.87 14.64
C SER A 144 -16.39 -2.68 13.58
N PRO A 145 -15.79 -3.76 13.05
CA PRO A 145 -16.34 -4.48 11.89
C PRO A 145 -17.70 -5.16 12.14
N LYS A 146 -18.04 -5.41 13.41
CA LYS A 146 -19.28 -6.11 13.81
C LYS A 146 -20.53 -5.41 13.28
N ILE A 147 -20.61 -4.09 13.42
CA ILE A 147 -21.77 -3.27 12.99
C ILE A 147 -21.99 -3.42 11.48
N TRP A 148 -20.93 -3.21 10.70
CA TRP A 148 -20.98 -3.27 9.24
C TRP A 148 -21.26 -4.68 8.72
N LYS A 149 -20.71 -5.70 9.39
CA LYS A 149 -20.98 -7.12 9.09
C LYS A 149 -22.45 -7.47 9.29
N GLU A 150 -23.06 -7.04 10.39
CA GLU A 150 -24.48 -7.27 10.70
C GLU A 150 -25.40 -6.58 9.68
N LEU A 151 -24.98 -5.42 9.16
CA LEU A 151 -25.68 -4.69 8.10
C LEU A 151 -25.39 -5.22 6.69
N GLY A 152 -24.57 -6.27 6.54
CA GLY A 152 -24.20 -6.83 5.24
C GLY A 152 -23.33 -5.89 4.38
N ILE A 153 -22.75 -4.85 4.97
CA ILE A 153 -21.86 -3.89 4.32
C ILE A 153 -20.43 -4.45 4.35
N PRO A 154 -19.76 -4.65 3.19
CA PRO A 154 -18.36 -5.05 3.15
C PRO A 154 -17.48 -4.05 3.91
N TYR A 155 -16.49 -4.56 4.64
CA TYR A 155 -15.63 -3.72 5.45
C TYR A 155 -14.15 -4.09 5.32
N ILE A 156 -13.29 -3.09 5.50
CA ILE A 156 -11.87 -3.21 5.80
C ILE A 156 -11.70 -2.90 7.27
N TRP A 157 -11.10 -3.83 8.00
CA TRP A 157 -10.85 -3.68 9.42
C TRP A 157 -9.52 -2.98 9.67
N VAL A 158 -9.55 -1.76 10.19
CA VAL A 158 -8.31 -1.05 10.54
C VAL A 158 -7.80 -1.59 11.88
N SER A 159 -6.70 -2.35 11.88
CA SER A 159 -6.15 -2.97 13.08
C SER A 159 -4.67 -3.29 12.97
N ASN A 160 -3.95 -3.22 14.10
CA ASN A 160 -2.63 -3.83 14.24
C ASN A 160 -2.69 -5.35 14.50
N VAL A 161 -3.87 -5.90 14.79
CA VAL A 161 -4.05 -7.33 14.93
C VAL A 161 -4.21 -7.92 13.53
N GLU A 162 -3.38 -8.90 13.19
CA GLU A 162 -3.53 -9.65 11.94
C GLU A 162 -4.88 -10.37 11.94
N GLY A 163 -5.67 -10.16 10.89
CA GLY A 163 -6.97 -10.79 10.74
C GLY A 163 -7.48 -10.77 9.30
N GLU A 164 -8.59 -11.45 9.07
CA GLU A 164 -9.24 -11.41 7.76
C GLU A 164 -9.69 -9.96 7.48
N LYS A 165 -9.42 -9.47 6.27
CA LYS A 165 -9.80 -8.11 5.83
C LYS A 165 -9.15 -6.99 6.67
N SER A 166 -8.09 -7.29 7.41
CA SER A 166 -7.41 -6.31 8.26
C SER A 166 -6.35 -5.51 7.51
N ILE A 167 -6.19 -4.24 7.85
CA ILE A 167 -5.07 -3.41 7.43
C ILE A 167 -4.52 -2.62 8.63
N GLU A 168 -3.20 -2.55 8.74
CA GLU A 168 -2.56 -1.74 9.78
C GLU A 168 -2.90 -0.26 9.59
N PRO A 169 -3.22 0.48 10.66
CA PRO A 169 -3.57 1.91 10.57
C PRO A 169 -2.44 2.77 9.97
N THR A 170 -1.19 2.32 10.08
CA THR A 170 -0.02 3.00 9.52
C THR A 170 0.15 2.80 8.00
N LYS A 171 -0.59 1.85 7.40
CA LYS A 171 -0.54 1.51 5.97
C LYS A 171 -1.53 2.35 5.16
N LEU A 172 -1.48 3.68 5.30
CA LEU A 172 -2.36 4.61 4.57
C LEU A 172 -2.27 4.48 3.04
N ALA A 173 -1.07 4.28 2.50
CA ALA A 173 -0.89 4.15 1.05
C ALA A 173 -1.48 2.84 0.49
N PRO A 174 -1.20 1.66 1.08
CA PRO A 174 -1.92 0.43 0.72
C PRO A 174 -3.43 0.53 0.88
N LEU A 175 -3.92 1.16 1.95
CA LEU A 175 -5.36 1.38 2.17
C LEU A 175 -5.97 2.22 1.05
N MET A 176 -5.35 3.36 0.73
CA MET A 176 -5.77 4.23 -0.37
C MET A 176 -5.82 3.45 -1.68
N HIS A 177 -4.72 2.80 -2.07
CA HIS A 177 -4.64 2.05 -3.30
C HIS A 177 -5.74 0.99 -3.39
N TYR A 178 -5.99 0.29 -2.28
CA TYR A 178 -7.03 -0.71 -2.21
C TYR A 178 -8.43 -0.12 -2.43
N ILE A 179 -8.77 0.96 -1.74
CA ILE A 179 -10.07 1.63 -1.91
C ILE A 179 -10.23 2.04 -3.38
N LEU A 180 -9.26 2.79 -3.93
CA LEU A 180 -9.33 3.34 -5.29
C LEU A 180 -9.43 2.27 -6.39
N SER A 181 -8.74 1.13 -6.21
CA SER A 181 -8.77 0.00 -7.14
C SER A 181 -10.12 -0.72 -7.16
N ASN A 182 -10.93 -0.52 -6.13
CA ASN A 182 -12.26 -1.11 -6.02
C ASN A 182 -13.39 -0.07 -6.15
N LEU A 183 -13.07 1.21 -6.34
CA LEU A 183 -14.08 2.24 -6.62
C LEU A 183 -14.58 2.11 -8.06
N ASP A 184 -15.90 2.07 -8.20
CA ASP A 184 -16.61 2.29 -9.46
C ASP A 184 -17.56 3.51 -9.33
N GLU A 185 -18.29 3.80 -10.40
CA GLU A 185 -19.35 4.81 -10.35
C GLU A 185 -20.37 4.44 -9.27
N ASN A 186 -20.81 5.45 -8.51
CA ASN A 186 -21.87 5.28 -7.51
C ASN A 186 -21.47 4.42 -6.29
N THR A 187 -20.16 4.18 -6.07
CA THR A 187 -19.64 3.60 -4.83
C THR A 187 -19.50 4.65 -3.73
N PHE A 188 -19.99 4.32 -2.54
CA PHE A 188 -19.80 5.05 -1.31
C PHE A 188 -18.74 4.41 -0.42
N VAL A 189 -17.82 5.22 0.08
CA VAL A 189 -16.85 4.83 1.10
C VAL A 189 -17.31 5.38 2.43
N ILE A 190 -17.37 4.52 3.44
CA ILE A 190 -17.71 4.91 4.80
C ILE A 190 -16.42 4.87 5.62
N LEU A 191 -16.01 6.00 6.19
CA LEU A 191 -14.82 6.08 7.04
C LEU A 191 -15.24 6.24 8.51
N ASP A 192 -15.07 5.18 9.28
CA ASP A 192 -15.45 5.01 10.68
C ASP A 192 -14.20 4.61 11.51
N SER A 193 -13.11 5.34 11.29
CA SER A 193 -11.84 5.11 11.98
C SER A 193 -10.87 6.31 11.90
N LEU A 194 -11.38 7.53 11.66
CA LEU A 194 -10.51 8.68 11.40
C LEU A 194 -9.63 9.03 12.60
N ASP A 195 -10.21 9.04 13.80
CA ASP A 195 -9.54 9.20 15.09
C ASP A 195 -8.41 8.18 15.28
N TYR A 196 -8.67 6.92 14.90
CA TYR A 196 -7.68 5.86 14.99
C TYR A 196 -6.55 6.04 13.97
N LEU A 197 -6.85 6.42 12.72
CA LEU A 197 -5.82 6.75 11.74
C LEU A 197 -4.97 7.94 12.21
N LEU A 198 -5.61 8.96 12.78
CA LEU A 198 -4.97 10.14 13.34
C LEU A 198 -4.00 9.76 14.47
N LEU A 199 -4.42 8.90 15.39
CA LEU A 199 -3.60 8.44 16.51
C LEU A 199 -2.29 7.78 16.04
N TYR A 200 -2.33 7.00 14.96
CA TYR A 200 -1.16 6.25 14.48
C TYR A 200 -0.28 7.01 13.49
N ASN A 201 -0.83 7.99 12.77
CA ASN A 201 -0.11 8.68 11.68
C ASN A 201 0.11 10.18 11.94
N GLY A 202 -0.58 10.77 12.92
CA GLY A 202 -0.64 12.21 13.15
C GLY A 202 -1.56 12.95 12.18
N GLU A 203 -1.75 14.25 12.43
CA GLU A 203 -2.71 15.09 11.68
C GLU A 203 -2.37 15.17 10.19
N LYS A 204 -1.14 15.57 9.87
CA LYS A 204 -0.76 15.91 8.48
C LYS A 204 -0.87 14.73 7.51
N PRO A 205 -0.36 13.51 7.80
CA PRO A 205 -0.52 12.38 6.89
C PRO A 205 -1.99 11.92 6.78
N THR A 206 -2.73 11.94 7.89
CA THR A 206 -4.14 11.54 7.93
C THR A 206 -5.01 12.49 7.12
N MET A 207 -4.80 13.80 7.23
CA MET A 207 -5.54 14.79 6.45
C MET A 207 -5.22 14.71 4.95
N LYS A 208 -3.95 14.48 4.59
CA LYS A 208 -3.59 14.23 3.18
C LYS A 208 -4.33 13.00 2.63
N PHE A 209 -4.36 11.91 3.40
CA PHE A 209 -5.10 10.71 3.05
C PHE A 209 -6.60 11.00 2.89
N LEU A 210 -7.23 11.65 3.87
CA LEU A 210 -8.66 11.93 3.87
C LEU A 210 -9.07 12.80 2.66
N LEU A 211 -8.35 13.91 2.43
CA LEU A 211 -8.65 14.82 1.32
C LEU A 211 -8.39 14.17 -0.03
N SER A 212 -7.29 13.42 -0.17
CA SER A 212 -7.03 12.66 -1.40
C SER A 212 -8.11 11.61 -1.65
N LEU A 213 -8.60 10.95 -0.60
CA LEU A 213 -9.68 9.96 -0.72
C LEU A 213 -10.96 10.63 -1.19
N LYS A 214 -11.33 11.76 -0.58
CA LYS A 214 -12.47 12.59 -0.96
C LYS A 214 -12.41 12.94 -2.45
N ASP A 215 -11.31 13.53 -2.90
CA ASP A 215 -11.17 14.01 -4.27
C ASP A 215 -11.27 12.86 -5.29
N ASN A 216 -10.65 11.71 -5.00
CA ASN A 216 -10.71 10.55 -5.89
C ASN A 216 -12.09 9.88 -5.93
N VAL A 217 -12.79 9.82 -4.80
CA VAL A 217 -14.15 9.26 -4.72
C VAL A 217 -15.13 10.14 -5.49
N LEU A 218 -15.06 11.45 -5.30
CA LEU A 218 -15.91 12.41 -6.01
C LEU A 218 -15.64 12.43 -7.52
N ALA A 219 -14.37 12.30 -7.94
CA ALA A 219 -14.01 12.22 -9.36
C ALA A 219 -14.66 11.02 -10.09
N LYS A 220 -15.05 9.97 -9.36
CA LYS A 220 -15.77 8.81 -9.88
C LYS A 220 -17.29 8.91 -9.70
N ASN A 221 -17.82 10.09 -9.39
CA ASN A 221 -19.23 10.29 -9.05
C ASN A 221 -19.70 9.35 -7.92
N GLY A 222 -18.79 9.00 -7.00
CA GLY A 222 -19.09 8.25 -5.78
C GLY A 222 -19.35 9.18 -4.59
N GLY A 223 -19.42 8.61 -3.39
CA GLY A 223 -19.60 9.40 -2.18
C GLY A 223 -18.71 8.96 -1.01
N LEU A 224 -18.41 9.88 -0.11
CA LEU A 224 -17.62 9.61 1.09
C LEU A 224 -18.44 10.04 2.31
N ILE A 225 -18.71 9.11 3.23
CA ILE A 225 -19.37 9.40 4.50
C ILE A 225 -18.34 9.22 5.61
N LEU A 226 -18.09 10.29 6.35
CA LEU A 226 -17.20 10.29 7.51
C LEU A 226 -18.03 10.22 8.80
N LEU A 227 -17.79 9.18 9.60
CA LEU A 227 -18.27 9.12 10.99
C LEU A 227 -17.18 9.75 11.84
N ALA A 228 -17.46 10.95 12.35
CA ALA A 228 -16.49 11.72 13.12
C ALA A 228 -17.14 12.24 14.40
N ASN A 229 -16.48 12.01 15.53
CA ASN A 229 -16.85 12.63 16.80
C ASN A 229 -16.00 13.89 17.00
N PRO A 230 -16.59 15.10 17.09
CA PRO A 230 -15.85 16.34 17.30
C PRO A 230 -14.97 16.30 18.56
N GLY A 231 -15.43 15.61 19.60
CA GLY A 231 -14.70 15.49 20.87
C GLY A 231 -13.46 14.59 20.82
N SER A 232 -13.32 13.75 19.78
CA SER A 232 -12.17 12.86 19.61
C SER A 232 -11.15 13.36 18.59
N LEU A 233 -11.37 14.52 17.99
CA LEU A 233 -10.53 15.07 16.93
C LEU A 233 -9.90 16.41 17.34
N PRO A 234 -8.67 16.70 16.92
CA PRO A 234 -8.09 18.04 17.07
C PRO A 234 -8.96 19.10 16.41
N GLN A 235 -9.04 20.29 17.01
CA GLN A 235 -9.87 21.40 16.49
C GLN A 235 -9.46 21.81 15.06
N THR A 236 -8.18 21.71 14.72
CA THR A 236 -7.64 21.94 13.37
C THR A 236 -8.21 20.98 12.33
N VAL A 237 -8.27 19.69 12.69
CA VAL A 237 -8.82 18.60 11.88
C VAL A 237 -10.32 18.78 11.73
N TRP A 238 -11.02 18.99 12.84
CA TRP A 238 -12.47 19.18 12.85
C TRP A 238 -12.90 20.39 12.02
N GLY A 239 -12.25 21.54 12.20
CA GLY A 239 -12.53 22.74 11.40
C GLY A 239 -12.25 22.55 9.90
N THR A 240 -11.35 21.63 9.54
CA THR A 240 -11.15 21.27 8.12
C THR A 240 -12.27 20.38 7.61
N ILE A 241 -12.71 19.39 8.39
CA ILE A 241 -13.85 18.54 8.03
C ILE A 241 -15.10 19.38 7.75
N GLN A 242 -15.44 20.32 8.65
CA GLN A 242 -16.61 21.18 8.49
C GLN A 242 -16.59 22.07 7.24
N ARG A 243 -15.40 22.42 6.73
CA ARG A 243 -15.26 23.20 5.49
C ARG A 243 -15.33 22.33 4.23
N GLU A 244 -14.86 21.10 4.33
CA GLU A 244 -14.60 20.22 3.18
C GLU A 244 -15.71 19.18 2.95
N PHE A 245 -16.57 18.97 3.94
CA PHE A 245 -17.65 17.97 3.97
C PHE A 245 -18.98 18.61 4.38
N GLN A 246 -20.07 18.14 3.78
CA GLN A 246 -21.43 18.54 4.14
C GLN A 246 -21.93 17.73 5.34
N GLU A 247 -22.68 18.36 6.24
CA GLU A 247 -23.32 17.64 7.35
C GLU A 247 -24.53 16.84 6.85
N LEU A 248 -24.68 15.61 7.34
CA LEU A 248 -25.87 14.75 7.15
C LEU A 248 -26.86 14.89 8.29
#